data_AF-A0A962P877-F1
#
_entry.id   AF-A0A962P877-F1
#
_cell.length_a   1.000
_cell.length_b   1.000
_cell.length_c   1.000
_cell.angle_alpha   90.00
_cell.angle_beta   90.00
_cell.angle_gamma   90.00
#
_symmetry.space_group_name_H-M   'P 1'
#
loop_
_entity.id
_entity.type
_entity.pdbx_description
1 polymer ?
#
loop_
_entity_poly.entity_id
_entity_poly.type
_entity_poly.pdbx_seq_one_letter_code
_entity_poly.pdbx_strand_id
1 'polypeptide(L)'
;MQDPLRLAALRDVPDESPLSALRQITAPGYLDTFNHGDLPRWLEILAQLPELQAHSIDLKTGVRIGSRADGLAHPGQLNRLEALLREFIPWRKGPFELFGLLVDSEWQSGLKWERLLPHLEPLAGQRVLDVG
;
A
#
# COMPACT_ATOMS: atom_id res chain seq x y z
N MET A 1 -2.69 19.95 5.31
CA MET A 1 -2.73 18.48 5.28
C MET A 1 -2.88 18.09 3.83
N GLN A 2 -1.80 17.67 3.18
CA GLN A 2 -1.85 17.26 1.76
C GLN A 2 -2.72 16.02 1.66
N ASP A 3 -3.59 15.98 0.65
CA ASP A 3 -4.48 14.87 0.31
C ASP A 3 -3.72 13.52 0.37
N PRO A 4 -3.90 12.73 1.45
CA PRO A 4 -3.02 11.60 1.73
C PRO A 4 -3.24 10.42 0.78
N LEU A 5 -4.33 10.43 0.00
CA LEU A 5 -4.76 9.23 -0.73
C LEU A 5 -4.32 9.19 -2.19
N ARG A 6 -3.70 10.26 -2.75
CA ARG A 6 -3.30 10.31 -4.18
C ARG A 6 -4.35 9.71 -5.13
N LEU A 7 -5.65 9.91 -4.84
CA LEU A 7 -6.77 9.41 -5.65
C LEU A 7 -7.02 10.25 -6.91
N ALA A 8 -6.00 10.94 -7.41
CA ALA A 8 -6.09 11.78 -8.59
C ALA A 8 -6.60 10.98 -9.80
N ALA A 9 -6.19 9.71 -9.92
CA ALA A 9 -6.64 8.82 -10.99
C ALA A 9 -8.17 8.63 -11.03
N LEU A 10 -8.87 8.75 -9.89
CA LEU A 10 -10.34 8.67 -9.86
C LEU A 10 -11.00 9.99 -10.25
N ARG A 11 -10.33 11.13 -10.04
CA ARG A 11 -10.83 12.44 -10.48
C ARG A 11 -10.89 12.51 -12.01
N ASP A 12 -9.92 11.90 -12.68
CA ASP A 12 -9.79 11.89 -14.14
C ASP A 12 -10.68 10.85 -14.85
N VAL A 13 -11.50 10.09 -14.12
CA VAL A 13 -12.47 9.14 -14.69
C VAL A 13 -13.59 9.92 -15.39
N PRO A 14 -13.89 9.74 -16.69
CA PRO A 14 -14.92 10.50 -17.38
C PRO A 14 -16.33 10.33 -16.76
N ASP A 15 -17.19 11.33 -16.90
CA ASP A 15 -18.53 11.36 -16.28
C ASP A 15 -19.41 10.21 -16.83
N GLU A 16 -19.29 9.92 -18.11
CA GLU A 16 -19.97 8.84 -18.81
C GLU A 16 -19.45 7.43 -18.44
N SER A 17 -18.34 7.33 -17.71
CA SER A 17 -17.81 6.05 -17.26
C SER A 17 -18.67 5.48 -16.12
N PRO A 18 -18.97 4.16 -16.12
CA PRO A 18 -19.57 3.51 -14.95
C PRO A 18 -18.74 3.66 -13.67
N LEU A 19 -17.43 3.93 -13.80
CA LEU A 19 -16.52 4.15 -12.67
C LEU A 19 -16.63 5.56 -12.07
N SER A 20 -17.38 6.48 -12.68
CA SER A 20 -17.56 7.84 -12.16
C SER A 20 -18.18 7.85 -10.75
N ALA A 21 -18.98 6.82 -10.42
CA ALA A 21 -19.52 6.59 -9.08
C ALA A 21 -18.43 6.43 -8.01
N LEU A 22 -17.23 5.93 -8.37
CA LEU A 22 -16.11 5.78 -7.43
C LEU A 22 -15.52 7.12 -7.01
N ARG A 23 -15.79 8.23 -7.70
CA ARG A 23 -15.28 9.56 -7.32
C ARG A 23 -15.73 9.98 -5.93
N GLN A 24 -16.87 9.49 -5.45
CA GLN A 24 -17.36 9.78 -4.10
C GLN A 24 -16.35 9.37 -3.01
N ILE A 25 -15.51 8.36 -3.27
CA ILE A 25 -14.51 7.90 -2.29
C ILE A 25 -13.38 8.92 -2.07
N THR A 26 -13.26 9.90 -2.97
CA THR A 26 -12.27 10.99 -2.89
C THR A 26 -12.76 12.17 -2.07
N ALA A 27 -14.03 12.17 -1.64
CA ALA A 27 -14.61 13.26 -0.87
C ALA A 27 -13.96 13.36 0.52
N PRO A 28 -13.69 14.58 1.04
CA PRO A 28 -13.27 14.75 2.42
C PRO A 28 -14.31 14.12 3.37
N GLY A 29 -13.83 13.38 4.36
CA GLY A 29 -14.70 12.68 5.32
C GLY A 29 -15.34 11.39 4.79
N TYR A 30 -15.03 10.95 3.56
CA TYR A 30 -15.53 9.64 3.09
C TYR A 30 -15.11 8.49 4.02
N LEU A 31 -13.91 8.54 4.60
CA LEU A 31 -13.45 7.55 5.56
C LEU A 31 -14.30 7.53 6.84
N ASP A 32 -14.87 8.67 7.24
CA ASP A 32 -15.74 8.78 8.42
C ASP A 32 -17.07 8.03 8.21
N THR A 33 -17.41 7.70 6.95
CA THR A 33 -18.60 6.91 6.63
C THR A 33 -18.42 5.41 6.87
N PHE A 34 -17.17 4.93 7.04
CA PHE A 34 -16.90 3.53 7.35
C PHE A 34 -17.17 3.25 8.83
N ASN A 35 -18.22 2.47 9.09
CA ASN A 35 -18.48 1.94 10.43
C ASN A 35 -17.63 0.68 10.68
N HIS A 36 -16.31 0.85 10.86
CA HIS A 36 -15.38 -0.22 11.20
C HIS A 36 -14.69 0.07 12.53
N GLY A 37 -14.85 -0.83 13.52
CA GLY A 37 -14.39 -0.61 14.89
C GLY A 37 -12.90 -0.31 15.03
N ASP A 38 -12.05 -0.93 14.20
CA ASP A 38 -10.60 -0.69 14.22
C ASP A 38 -10.14 0.52 13.41
N LEU A 39 -10.99 1.14 12.58
CA LEU A 39 -10.55 2.20 11.68
C LEU A 39 -9.90 3.40 12.41
N PRO A 40 -10.46 3.92 13.52
CA PRO A 40 -9.80 4.98 14.28
C PRO A 40 -8.40 4.57 14.76
N ARG A 41 -8.27 3.35 15.33
CA ARG A 41 -7.00 2.79 15.79
C ARG A 41 -5.97 2.69 14.66
N TRP A 42 -6.38 2.20 13.49
CA TRP A 42 -5.50 2.07 12.33
C TRP A 42 -5.01 3.42 11.82
N LEU A 43 -5.87 4.44 11.77
CA LEU A 43 -5.47 5.80 11.37
C LEU A 43 -4.45 6.39 12.36
N GLU A 44 -4.65 6.18 13.67
CA GLU A 44 -3.70 6.61 14.71
C GLU A 44 -2.33 5.92 14.55
N ILE A 45 -2.30 4.62 14.24
CA ILE A 45 -1.05 3.88 14.00
C ILE A 45 -0.37 4.38 12.71
N LEU A 46 -1.13 4.57 11.63
CA LEU A 46 -0.62 5.08 10.35
C LEU A 46 0.04 6.46 10.53
N ALA A 47 -0.55 7.35 11.32
CA ALA A 47 0.00 8.67 11.60
C ALA A 47 1.32 8.64 12.39
N GLN A 48 1.65 7.52 13.03
CA GLN A 48 2.89 7.33 13.81
C GLN A 48 4.02 6.70 13.01
N LEU A 49 3.77 6.28 11.75
CA LEU A 49 4.79 5.67 10.91
C LEU A 49 5.98 6.64 10.73
N PRO A 50 7.23 6.15 10.92
CA PRO A 50 8.40 6.99 10.78
C PRO A 50 8.65 7.37 9.33
N GLU A 51 9.09 8.61 9.11
CA GLU A 51 9.62 9.03 7.81
C GLU A 51 11.03 8.44 7.63
N LEU A 52 11.14 7.42 6.78
CA LEU A 52 12.40 6.81 6.35
C LEU A 52 12.62 7.11 4.86
N GLN A 53 13.83 7.52 4.51
CA GLN A 53 14.18 7.78 3.12
C GLN A 53 14.60 6.48 2.42
N ALA A 54 13.84 6.08 1.40
CA ALA A 54 14.20 4.95 0.55
C ALA A 54 15.09 5.43 -0.59
N HIS A 55 16.27 4.82 -0.75
CA HIS A 55 17.15 5.09 -1.90
C HIS A 55 16.82 4.22 -3.12
N SER A 56 15.99 3.19 -2.95
CA SER A 56 15.57 2.29 -4.01
C SER A 56 14.14 1.80 -3.80
N ILE A 57 13.45 1.52 -4.90
CA ILE A 57 12.12 0.92 -4.91
C ILE A 57 12.11 -0.13 -6.01
N ASP A 58 11.73 -1.37 -5.68
CA ASP A 58 11.52 -2.45 -6.63
C ASP A 58 10.06 -2.93 -6.53
N LEU A 59 9.29 -2.63 -7.57
CA LEU A 59 7.92 -3.10 -7.78
C LEU A 59 7.84 -4.09 -8.95
N LYS A 60 8.97 -4.46 -9.54
CA LYS A 60 9.05 -5.31 -10.74
C LYS A 60 9.18 -6.77 -10.35
N THR A 61 10.03 -7.08 -9.38
CA THR A 61 10.30 -8.46 -8.95
C THR A 61 9.65 -8.83 -7.61
N GLY A 62 9.17 -7.83 -6.87
CA GLY A 62 8.46 -7.97 -5.61
C GLY A 62 7.94 -6.61 -5.18
N VAL A 63 7.58 -6.45 -3.91
CA VAL A 63 7.28 -5.12 -3.33
C VAL A 63 8.35 -4.82 -2.29
N ARG A 64 9.37 -4.06 -2.72
CA ARG A 64 10.51 -3.70 -1.87
C ARG A 64 10.74 -2.19 -1.89
N ILE A 65 10.81 -1.60 -0.70
CA ILE A 65 11.01 -0.16 -0.51
C ILE A 65 12.18 0.04 0.43
N GLY A 66 13.21 0.74 -0.06
CA GLY A 66 14.45 0.95 0.65
C GLY A 66 15.32 -0.31 0.75
N SER A 67 16.53 -0.12 1.25
CA SER A 67 17.47 -1.20 1.51
C SER A 67 17.64 -1.45 3.01
N ARG A 68 18.27 -2.57 3.38
CA ARG A 68 18.71 -2.79 4.77
C ARG A 68 19.68 -1.71 5.24
N ALA A 69 20.50 -1.14 4.35
CA ALA A 69 21.40 -0.05 4.72
C ALA A 69 20.63 1.22 5.10
N ASP A 70 19.55 1.52 4.37
CA ASP A 70 18.66 2.66 4.65
C ASP A 70 18.02 2.51 6.05
N GLY A 71 17.54 1.31 6.38
CA GLY A 71 16.98 1.01 7.70
C GLY A 71 18.02 1.11 8.81
N LEU A 72 19.21 0.53 8.60
CA LEU A 72 20.29 0.53 9.59
C LEU A 72 20.93 1.91 9.82
N ALA A 73 20.79 2.84 8.87
CA ALA A 73 21.16 4.23 9.07
C ALA A 73 20.29 4.92 10.15
N HIS A 74 19.09 4.40 10.41
CA HIS A 74 18.12 4.95 11.36
C HIS A 74 17.51 3.85 12.27
N PRO A 75 18.31 3.19 13.13
CA PRO A 75 17.88 2.00 13.85
C PRO A 75 16.67 2.23 14.77
N GLY A 76 16.55 3.41 15.38
CA GLY A 76 15.39 3.76 16.20
C GLY A 76 14.09 3.89 15.40
N GLN A 77 14.17 4.44 14.19
CA GLN A 77 13.02 4.53 13.28
C GLN A 77 12.69 3.16 12.70
N LEU A 78 13.70 2.33 12.37
CA LEU A 78 13.48 0.96 11.89
C LEU A 78 12.75 0.09 12.93
N ASN A 79 13.18 0.14 14.20
CA ASN A 79 12.52 -0.58 15.29
C ASN A 79 11.08 -0.10 15.51
N ARG A 80 10.85 1.21 15.39
CA ARG A 80 9.49 1.79 15.47
C ARG A 80 8.63 1.32 14.31
N LEU A 81 9.18 1.30 13.09
CA LEU A 81 8.47 0.77 11.92
C LEU A 81 8.07 -0.68 12.14
N GLU A 82 8.99 -1.54 12.57
CA GLU A 82 8.68 -2.95 12.84
C GLU A 82 7.56 -3.11 13.87
N ALA A 83 7.61 -2.39 14.98
CA ALA A 83 6.58 -2.42 16.02
C ALA A 83 5.21 -2.01 15.47
N LEU A 84 5.13 -0.92 14.71
CA LEU A 84 3.88 -0.43 14.12
C LEU A 84 3.34 -1.40 13.04
N LEU A 85 4.20 -2.03 12.24
CA LEU A 85 3.78 -3.03 11.25
C LEU A 85 3.11 -4.24 11.91
N ARG A 86 3.52 -4.63 13.11
CA ARG A 86 2.90 -5.74 13.86
C ARG A 86 1.48 -5.42 14.31
N GLU A 87 1.14 -4.15 14.52
CA GLU A 87 -0.22 -3.72 14.89
C GLU A 87 -1.26 -3.89 13.77
N PHE A 88 -0.79 -4.07 12.52
CA PHE A 88 -1.60 -4.36 11.34
C PHE A 88 -1.76 -5.86 11.06
N ILE A 89 -1.25 -6.74 11.93
CA ILE A 89 -1.57 -8.17 11.85
C ILE A 89 -3.09 -8.34 11.99
N PRO A 90 -3.73 -9.20 11.15
CA PRO A 90 -3.10 -10.13 10.22
C PRO A 90 -2.72 -9.56 8.85
N TRP A 91 -1.46 -9.76 8.45
CA TRP A 91 -1.00 -9.55 7.08
C TRP A 91 -1.34 -10.77 6.22
N ARG A 92 -2.41 -10.67 5.43
CA ARG A 92 -2.88 -11.81 4.63
C ARG A 92 -2.22 -11.92 3.25
N LYS A 93 -1.93 -10.79 2.58
CA LYS A 93 -1.33 -10.76 1.24
C LYS A 93 0.06 -10.12 1.32
N GLY A 94 1.03 -10.68 0.60
CA GLY A 94 2.41 -10.20 0.59
C GLY A 94 3.32 -11.18 -0.17
N PRO A 95 4.62 -11.26 0.15
CA PRO A 95 5.31 -10.53 1.22
C PRO A 95 5.67 -9.09 0.81
N PHE A 96 6.06 -8.28 1.79
CA PHE A 96 6.66 -6.95 1.57
C PHE A 96 8.05 -6.88 2.20
N GLU A 97 8.99 -6.16 1.57
CA GLU A 97 10.29 -5.83 2.18
C GLU A 97 10.41 -4.33 2.35
N LEU A 98 10.47 -3.86 3.60
CA LEU A 98 10.51 -2.43 3.93
C LEU A 98 11.78 -2.14 4.72
N PHE A 99 12.74 -1.43 4.11
CA PHE A 99 14.01 -1.05 4.74
C PHE A 99 14.79 -2.26 5.32
N GLY A 100 14.68 -3.41 4.66
CA GLY A 100 15.26 -4.69 5.09
C GLY A 100 14.43 -5.48 6.10
N LEU A 101 13.24 -5.01 6.50
CA LEU A 101 12.27 -5.77 7.27
C LEU A 101 11.39 -6.60 6.33
N LEU A 102 11.33 -7.91 6.56
CA LEU A 102 10.40 -8.79 5.86
C LEU A 102 9.05 -8.81 6.60
N VAL A 103 8.01 -8.30 5.96
CA VAL A 103 6.62 -8.50 6.37
C VAL A 103 6.16 -9.80 5.72
N ASP A 104 6.35 -10.89 6.44
CA ASP A 104 5.83 -12.19 6.03
C ASP A 104 4.32 -12.24 6.21
N SER A 105 3.63 -12.81 5.23
CA SER A 105 2.17 -12.78 5.12
C SER A 105 1.63 -14.17 4.89
N GLU A 106 0.36 -14.39 5.27
CA GLU A 106 -0.31 -15.69 5.10
C GLU A 106 -0.20 -16.23 3.67
N TRP A 107 -0.39 -15.36 2.67
CA TRP A 107 -0.33 -15.72 1.26
C TRP A 107 0.89 -15.13 0.58
N GLN A 108 1.76 -16.03 0.07
CA GLN A 108 2.83 -15.74 -0.88
C GLN A 108 2.25 -15.31 -2.23
N SER A 109 1.71 -14.11 -2.28
CA SER A 109 0.96 -13.56 -3.41
C SER A 109 1.82 -13.38 -4.65
N GLY A 110 3.15 -13.24 -4.48
CA GLY A 110 4.14 -13.29 -5.56
C GLY A 110 4.04 -14.56 -6.40
N LEU A 111 3.84 -15.74 -5.78
CA LEU A 111 3.70 -17.01 -6.51
C LEU A 111 2.47 -17.02 -7.42
N LYS A 112 1.37 -16.40 -6.98
CA LYS A 112 0.18 -16.24 -7.81
C LYS A 112 0.45 -15.28 -8.96
N TRP A 113 1.12 -14.16 -8.67
CA TRP A 113 1.44 -13.15 -9.67
C TRP A 113 2.37 -13.69 -10.75
N GLU A 114 3.43 -14.41 -10.40
CA GLU A 114 4.37 -15.04 -11.35
C GLU A 114 3.68 -16.02 -12.29
N ARG A 115 2.68 -16.78 -11.80
CA ARG A 115 1.88 -17.66 -12.66
C ARG A 115 0.95 -16.90 -13.60
N LEU A 116 0.43 -15.75 -13.16
CA LEU A 116 -0.52 -14.95 -13.95
C LEU A 116 0.20 -14.12 -15.03
N LEU A 117 1.34 -13.53 -14.70
CA LEU A 117 2.04 -12.52 -15.48
C LEU A 117 2.28 -12.91 -16.96
N PRO A 118 2.69 -14.15 -17.31
CA PRO A 118 2.91 -14.54 -18.71
C PRO A 118 1.63 -14.61 -19.55
N HIS A 119 0.46 -14.63 -18.90
CA HIS A 119 -0.85 -14.72 -19.56
C HIS A 119 -1.56 -13.37 -19.66
N LEU A 120 -0.98 -12.30 -19.11
CA LEU A 120 -1.53 -10.96 -19.21
C LEU A 120 -0.99 -10.24 -20.45
N GLU A 121 -1.87 -9.46 -21.06
CA GLU A 121 -1.44 -8.43 -22.02
C GLU A 121 -0.51 -7.41 -21.34
N PRO A 122 0.37 -6.72 -22.10
CA PRO A 122 1.23 -5.69 -21.54
C PRO A 122 0.46 -4.64 -20.74
N LEU A 123 0.75 -4.53 -19.44
CA LEU A 123 0.07 -3.61 -18.53
C LEU A 123 0.56 -2.16 -18.62
N ALA A 124 1.62 -1.90 -19.39
CA ALA A 124 2.19 -0.56 -19.54
C ALA A 124 1.14 0.40 -20.12
N GLY A 125 0.84 1.47 -19.39
CA GLY A 125 -0.16 2.48 -19.79
C GLY A 125 -1.62 2.03 -19.61
N GLN A 126 -1.88 0.81 -19.12
CA GLN A 126 -3.23 0.32 -18.89
C GLN A 126 -3.80 0.86 -17.57
N ARG A 127 -5.11 1.09 -17.55
CA ARG A 127 -5.86 1.34 -16.31
C ARG A 127 -6.39 0.02 -15.80
N VAL A 128 -5.99 -0.37 -14.59
CA VAL A 128 -6.33 -1.68 -14.00
C VAL A 128 -7.22 -1.46 -12.79
N LEU A 129 -8.29 -2.25 -12.70
CA LEU A 129 -9.13 -2.37 -11.50
C LEU A 129 -8.84 -3.72 -10.85
N ASP A 130 -8.38 -3.70 -9.60
CA ASP A 130 -8.23 -4.91 -8.78
C ASP A 130 -9.44 -5.01 -7.84
N VAL A 131 -10.31 -5.98 -8.09
CA VAL A 131 -11.52 -6.22 -7.28
C VAL A 131 -11.17 -7.22 -6.19
N GLY A 132 -11.24 -6.76 -4.93
CA GLY A 132 -10.89 -7.51 -3.73
C GLY A 132 -12.10 -8.06 -2.99
#